data_AF-A0A8H2ZW79-F1
#
_entry.id   AF-A0A8H2ZW79-F1
#
_cell.length_a   1.000
_cell.length_b   1.000
_cell.length_c   1.000
_cell.angle_alpha   90.00
_cell.angle_beta   90.00
_cell.angle_gamma   90.00
#
_symmetry.space_group_name_H-M   'P 1'
#
loop_
_entity.id
_entity.type
_entity.pdbx_description
1 polymer ?
#
loop_
_entity_poly.entity_id
_entity_poly.type
_entity_poly.pdbx_seq_one_letter_code
_entity_poly.pdbx_strand_id
1 'polypeptide(L)'
;MSVPYSKLSDLSIDSSTAPSSHAEALPKHKGAVTTKTRPLMAWIVTLSPFIAHCILSIGIAAFVLYYLNRRGFNVADHIAYVQTTQDKLKLPFSLTQSDVVTILSALIVVQKWALTAYMAPLCWRTIVFLMEKPGLRRQDLKGLVRYRLLTPWLSFASIPTFVIGSLLLLGLAANLTSPVLTGSIKWDPQNLPIQNLSIPPVKFEEIEPGRRTSLPDWYTESETRRQGLMQKGVGLASIAWGLAAEKGVYKRVASSVEALGVNTTIENVTIPYFFTHSIDWIKKESEIPAYVMDKGPRTAIWDSLSLVPGPIHLLYDGIAVLLRYPTAPGNWSNDSLVSRRIDERRLLAFWFGTRENNITQGLPSGTYKYTINDTQRHYAFAWVNFTAGAGKCTKHHCTISSPSTIQNNASVTPESHPLTFQSLAMAPAIAASLVNQNSSLPSSWNDTNQYIEALLQRSYSGAWNILIRHLRTSDANSSYHPSLPSLVADVSQLRVYVWLGLQLSVTLLGCVSLIILSQLSELPLIEDTALIAFYLNTTQLPESDSPHTFVKGSLMVKDEGQRLKVKVE
;
A
#
# COMPACT_ATOMS: atom_id res chain seq x y z
N MET A 1 -1.83 -23.13 39.77
CA MET A 1 -1.64 -21.80 40.38
C MET A 1 -3.03 -21.20 40.62
N SER A 2 -3.49 -21.28 41.86
CA SER A 2 -4.84 -20.95 42.31
C SER A 2 -4.75 -19.75 43.26
N VAL A 3 -5.40 -18.64 42.89
CA VAL A 3 -5.44 -17.40 43.68
C VAL A 3 -6.69 -17.41 44.56
N PRO A 4 -6.59 -17.16 45.88
CA PRO A 4 -7.73 -17.11 46.77
C PRO A 4 -8.29 -15.68 46.91
N TYR A 5 -9.63 -15.60 47.00
CA TYR A 5 -10.41 -14.41 47.33
C TYR A 5 -10.28 -14.05 48.82
N SER A 6 -9.99 -12.79 49.13
CA SER A 6 -10.08 -12.22 50.48
C SER A 6 -11.45 -11.55 50.70
N LYS A 7 -12.12 -11.98 51.77
CA LYS A 7 -13.29 -11.34 52.39
C LYS A 7 -12.86 -10.04 53.08
N LEU A 8 -13.63 -8.98 52.90
CA LEU A 8 -13.52 -7.75 53.67
C LEU A 8 -14.58 -7.75 54.78
N SER A 9 -14.08 -7.50 55.99
CA SER A 9 -14.74 -7.57 57.27
C SER A 9 -15.46 -6.27 57.65
N ASP A 10 -16.49 -6.47 58.47
CA ASP A 10 -17.33 -5.50 59.15
C ASP A 10 -16.55 -4.45 59.95
N LEU A 11 -17.10 -3.23 60.00
CA LEU A 11 -16.76 -2.21 60.97
C LEU A 11 -18.05 -1.60 61.52
N SER A 12 -18.38 -2.04 62.74
CA SER A 12 -19.33 -1.44 63.66
C SER A 12 -18.77 -0.15 64.23
N ILE A 13 -19.54 0.94 64.20
CA ILE A 13 -19.29 2.11 65.06
C ILE A 13 -20.61 2.55 65.69
N ASP A 14 -20.49 2.81 66.99
CA ASP A 14 -21.49 2.89 68.04
C ASP A 14 -22.58 3.95 67.89
N SER A 15 -23.72 3.58 68.48
CA SER A 15 -24.80 4.44 68.92
C SER A 15 -24.42 5.22 70.20
N SER A 16 -24.68 6.53 70.23
CA SER A 16 -24.86 7.28 71.47
C SER A 16 -25.97 8.32 71.33
N THR A 17 -26.78 8.40 72.38
CA THR A 17 -28.07 9.05 72.59
C THR A 17 -28.03 10.58 72.77
N ALA A 18 -29.01 11.26 72.16
CA ALA A 18 -29.90 12.38 72.56
C ALA A 18 -29.57 13.31 73.76
N PRO A 19 -30.37 14.38 74.02
CA PRO A 19 -30.79 15.52 73.18
C PRO A 19 -30.49 16.87 73.86
N SER A 20 -30.49 17.99 73.13
CA SER A 20 -30.45 19.34 73.75
C SER A 20 -31.17 20.36 72.88
N SER A 21 -32.33 20.78 73.38
CA SER A 21 -33.13 21.91 72.92
C SER A 21 -32.45 23.23 73.28
N HIS A 22 -32.15 24.06 72.29
CA HIS A 22 -31.99 25.50 72.49
C HIS A 22 -32.69 26.25 71.35
N ALA A 23 -33.74 26.96 71.73
CA ALA A 23 -34.38 27.98 70.92
C ALA A 23 -33.47 29.21 70.90
N GLU A 24 -33.06 29.65 69.71
CA GLU A 24 -32.40 30.94 69.57
C GLU A 24 -32.81 31.66 68.29
N ALA A 25 -33.14 32.93 68.53
CA ALA A 25 -33.66 34.00 67.69
C ALA A 25 -33.40 33.97 66.17
N LEU A 26 -34.50 34.18 65.46
CA LEU A 26 -34.61 34.58 64.05
C LEU A 26 -33.77 35.86 63.76
N PRO A 27 -32.76 35.83 62.88
CA PRO A 27 -32.09 37.04 62.43
C PRO A 27 -32.88 37.67 61.27
N LYS A 28 -33.22 38.96 61.42
CA LYS A 28 -33.79 39.81 60.38
C LYS A 28 -32.88 39.83 59.15
N HIS A 29 -33.37 39.24 58.07
CA HIS A 29 -32.75 39.19 56.75
C HIS A 29 -32.67 40.61 56.16
N LYS A 30 -31.51 41.27 56.28
CA LYS A 30 -31.17 42.43 55.44
C LYS A 30 -30.91 41.92 54.02
N GLY A 31 -31.56 42.53 53.04
CA GLY A 31 -31.42 42.21 51.62
C GLY A 31 -29.98 42.41 51.16
N ALA A 32 -29.23 41.31 51.09
CA ALA A 32 -27.96 41.26 50.41
C ALA A 32 -28.24 41.25 48.90
N VAL A 33 -27.93 42.37 48.24
CA VAL A 33 -27.81 42.43 46.79
C VAL A 33 -26.69 41.46 46.40
N THR A 34 -27.06 40.26 45.95
CA THR A 34 -26.15 39.24 45.45
C THR A 34 -25.55 39.73 44.13
N THR A 35 -24.32 40.24 44.22
CA THR A 35 -23.52 40.64 43.06
C THR A 35 -23.21 39.41 42.21
N LYS A 36 -23.77 39.44 41.01
CA LYS A 36 -23.86 38.38 39.99
C LYS A 36 -22.53 38.24 39.24
N THR A 37 -21.48 37.71 39.88
CA THR A 37 -20.11 37.61 39.28
C THR A 37 -19.74 36.23 38.73
N ARG A 38 -20.69 35.34 38.42
CA ARG A 38 -20.39 34.00 37.87
C ARG A 38 -20.65 33.74 36.36
N PRO A 39 -20.76 34.74 35.44
CA PRO A 39 -21.03 34.40 34.04
C PRO A 39 -19.86 33.66 33.37
N LEU A 40 -18.61 34.04 33.65
CA LEU A 40 -17.44 33.56 32.91
C LEU A 40 -17.15 32.06 33.13
N MET A 41 -17.25 31.58 34.38
CA MET A 41 -17.04 30.15 34.68
C MET A 41 -18.09 29.25 34.04
N ALA A 42 -19.37 29.65 34.05
CA ALA A 42 -20.44 28.88 33.39
C ALA A 42 -20.21 28.77 31.86
N TRP A 43 -19.69 29.83 31.24
CA TRP A 43 -19.29 29.81 29.83
C TRP A 43 -18.10 28.87 29.58
N ILE A 44 -17.06 28.91 30.42
CA ILE A 44 -15.90 28.01 30.30
C ILE A 44 -16.35 26.55 30.43
N VAL A 45 -17.13 26.22 31.46
CA VAL A 45 -17.62 24.86 31.67
C VAL A 45 -18.43 24.38 30.47
N THR A 46 -19.29 25.23 29.92
CA THR A 46 -20.12 24.92 28.74
C THR A 46 -19.29 24.76 27.46
N LEU A 47 -18.23 25.55 27.28
CA LEU A 47 -17.35 25.51 26.10
C LEU A 47 -16.26 24.43 26.18
N SER A 48 -15.94 23.92 27.37
CA SER A 48 -14.84 22.96 27.54
C SER A 48 -15.00 21.66 26.73
N PRO A 49 -16.17 20.99 26.66
CA PRO A 49 -16.31 19.75 25.89
C PRO A 49 -16.25 20.01 24.39
N PHE A 50 -16.63 21.22 23.98
CA PHE A 50 -16.60 21.69 22.61
C PHE A 50 -15.16 21.90 22.11
N ILE A 51 -14.36 22.61 22.90
CA ILE A 51 -12.93 22.80 22.61
C ILE A 51 -12.24 21.43 22.56
N ALA A 52 -12.53 20.55 23.52
CA ALA A 52 -12.01 19.18 23.52
C ALA A 52 -12.40 18.40 22.26
N HIS A 53 -13.67 18.46 21.85
CA HIS A 53 -14.15 17.79 20.63
C HIS A 53 -13.44 18.31 19.36
N CYS A 54 -13.29 19.63 19.22
CA CYS A 54 -12.58 20.24 18.10
C CYS A 54 -11.11 19.79 18.03
N ILE A 55 -10.39 19.90 19.16
CA ILE A 55 -8.99 19.49 19.27
C ILE A 55 -8.83 18.00 18.95
N LEU A 56 -9.68 17.13 19.51
CA LEU A 56 -9.64 15.69 19.24
C LEU A 56 -9.93 15.38 17.77
N SER A 57 -10.90 16.07 17.15
CA SER A 57 -11.23 15.85 15.74
C SER A 57 -10.05 16.19 14.82
N ILE A 58 -9.42 17.35 15.05
CA ILE A 58 -8.23 17.78 14.30
C ILE A 58 -7.05 16.83 14.57
N GLY A 59 -6.82 16.46 15.84
CA GLY A 59 -5.74 15.57 16.25
C GLY A 59 -5.86 14.17 15.63
N ILE A 60 -7.06 13.60 15.60
CA ILE A 60 -7.33 12.31 14.96
C ILE A 60 -7.10 12.39 13.45
N ALA A 61 -7.62 13.43 12.78
CA ALA A 61 -7.39 13.62 11.35
C ALA A 61 -5.89 13.77 11.03
N ALA A 62 -5.16 14.55 11.84
CA ALA A 62 -3.72 14.73 11.69
C ALA A 62 -2.95 13.42 11.92
N PHE A 63 -3.32 12.64 12.93
CA PHE A 63 -2.75 11.32 13.19
C PHE A 63 -2.93 10.39 11.98
N VAL A 64 -4.14 10.31 11.42
CA VAL A 64 -4.42 9.45 10.26
C VAL A 64 -3.69 9.95 9.01
N LEU A 65 -3.70 11.25 8.72
CA LEU A 65 -3.11 11.80 7.51
C LEU A 65 -1.58 11.84 7.51
N TYR A 66 -0.96 12.15 8.66
CA TYR A 66 0.48 12.38 8.74
C TYR A 66 1.25 11.22 9.36
N TYR A 67 0.68 10.53 10.36
CA TYR A 67 1.38 9.45 11.05
C TYR A 67 1.11 8.08 10.40
N LEU A 68 -0.13 7.81 9.96
CA LEU A 68 -0.48 6.51 9.37
C LEU A 68 -0.21 6.43 7.88
N ASN A 69 -0.51 7.49 7.12
CA ASN A 69 -0.41 7.43 5.67
C ASN A 69 1.00 7.04 5.20
N ARG A 70 1.07 6.01 4.35
CA ARG A 70 2.30 5.43 3.79
C ARG A 70 3.28 4.85 4.82
N ARG A 71 2.86 4.65 6.07
CA ARG A 71 3.69 4.01 7.10
C ARG A 71 3.49 2.50 7.09
N GLY A 72 4.59 1.76 7.17
CA GLY A 72 4.60 0.30 7.32
C GLY A 72 4.49 -0.14 8.77
N PHE A 73 3.71 -1.18 9.00
CA PHE A 73 3.50 -1.81 10.31
C PHE A 73 3.76 -3.30 10.22
N ASN A 74 4.15 -3.90 11.35
CA ASN A 74 4.40 -5.33 11.41
C ASN A 74 3.09 -6.11 11.28
N VAL A 75 3.14 -7.26 10.61
CA VAL A 75 1.96 -8.10 10.31
C VAL A 75 1.50 -8.89 11.53
N ALA A 76 2.43 -9.56 12.22
CA ALA A 76 2.11 -10.55 13.25
C ALA A 76 2.60 -10.15 14.64
N ASP A 77 3.88 -9.78 14.74
CA ASP A 77 4.54 -9.57 16.03
C ASP A 77 5.09 -8.16 16.18
N HIS A 78 5.09 -7.66 17.42
CA HIS A 78 5.71 -6.40 17.80
C HIS A 78 7.23 -6.39 17.56
N ILE A 79 7.84 -7.57 17.61
CA ILE A 79 9.25 -7.80 17.33
C ILE A 79 9.32 -8.56 16.02
N ALA A 80 9.72 -7.87 14.97
CA ALA A 80 9.94 -8.49 13.68
C ALA A 80 11.34 -9.12 13.60
N TYR A 81 11.45 -10.17 12.78
CA TYR A 81 12.72 -10.77 12.40
C TYR A 81 12.92 -10.54 10.92
N VAL A 82 14.06 -9.95 10.56
CA VAL A 82 14.45 -9.82 9.16
C VAL A 82 15.42 -10.94 8.81
N GLN A 83 15.13 -11.64 7.72
CA GLN A 83 15.99 -12.70 7.23
C GLN A 83 17.22 -12.07 6.55
N THR A 84 18.40 -12.44 7.02
CA THR A 84 19.68 -12.07 6.40
C THR A 84 20.31 -13.29 5.74
N THR A 85 21.44 -13.09 5.06
CA THR A 85 22.19 -14.19 4.42
C THR A 85 22.78 -15.20 5.40
N GLN A 86 22.96 -14.84 6.68
CA GLN A 86 23.58 -15.71 7.69
C GLN A 86 22.60 -16.12 8.79
N ASP A 87 21.76 -15.19 9.25
CA ASP A 87 20.85 -15.43 10.38
C ASP A 87 19.59 -14.54 10.32
N LYS A 88 18.68 -14.71 11.27
CA LYS A 88 17.54 -13.82 11.50
C LYS A 88 17.95 -12.71 12.45
N LEU A 89 17.91 -11.47 11.98
CA LEU A 89 18.17 -10.31 12.82
C LEU A 89 16.88 -9.84 13.49
N LYS A 90 16.91 -9.72 14.82
CA LYS A 90 15.81 -9.18 15.62
C LYS A 90 15.76 -7.65 15.47
N LEU A 91 14.60 -7.13 15.08
CA LEU A 91 14.37 -5.69 14.94
C LEU A 91 13.83 -5.08 16.25
N PRO A 92 13.96 -3.75 16.44
CA PRO A 92 13.33 -3.06 17.54
C PRO A 92 11.80 -3.19 17.51
N PHE A 93 11.17 -2.90 18.65
CA PHE A 93 9.72 -2.87 18.78
C PHE A 93 9.08 -1.94 17.74
N SER A 94 8.05 -2.43 17.08
CA SER A 94 7.21 -1.65 16.17
C SER A 94 5.74 -1.95 16.44
N LEU A 95 4.88 -0.96 16.20
CA LEU A 95 3.44 -1.14 16.34
C LEU A 95 2.93 -2.10 15.26
N THR A 96 1.94 -2.91 15.65
CA THR A 96 1.18 -3.74 14.72
C THR A 96 -0.02 -2.97 14.18
N GLN A 97 -0.63 -3.50 13.11
CA GLN A 97 -1.91 -2.98 12.61
C GLN A 97 -2.97 -2.94 13.74
N SER A 98 -3.04 -3.98 14.57
CA SER A 98 -4.02 -4.10 15.64
C SER A 98 -3.89 -2.99 16.68
N ASP A 99 -2.66 -2.64 17.06
CA ASP A 99 -2.39 -1.58 18.04
C ASP A 99 -2.88 -0.23 17.52
N VAL A 100 -2.55 0.08 16.26
CA VAL A 100 -2.96 1.31 15.60
C VAL A 100 -4.48 1.44 15.53
N VAL A 101 -5.17 0.38 15.10
CA VAL A 101 -6.63 0.37 15.00
C VAL A 101 -7.26 0.51 16.39
N THR A 102 -6.66 -0.09 17.41
CA THR A 102 -7.12 0.02 18.80
C THR A 102 -6.96 1.42 19.34
N ILE A 103 -5.79 2.06 19.15
CA ILE A 103 -5.54 3.45 19.54
C ILE A 103 -6.53 4.38 18.83
N LEU A 104 -6.71 4.21 17.51
CA LEU A 104 -7.65 5.02 16.74
C LEU A 104 -9.10 4.85 17.25
N SER A 105 -9.50 3.62 17.54
CA SER A 105 -10.83 3.33 18.08
C SER A 105 -11.04 3.97 19.45
N ALA A 106 -10.04 3.91 20.34
CA ALA A 106 -10.09 4.56 21.65
C ALA A 106 -10.22 6.09 21.52
N LEU A 107 -9.44 6.72 20.62
CA LEU A 107 -9.52 8.16 20.36
C LEU A 107 -10.91 8.57 19.84
N ILE A 108 -11.49 7.80 18.93
CA ILE A 108 -12.85 8.02 18.42
C ILE A 108 -13.89 7.91 19.55
N VAL A 109 -13.75 6.95 20.46
CA VAL A 109 -14.66 6.81 21.61
C VAL A 109 -14.59 8.03 22.53
N VAL A 110 -13.38 8.49 22.87
CA VAL A 110 -13.18 9.69 23.69
C VAL A 110 -13.78 10.94 23.01
N GLN A 111 -13.58 11.08 21.70
CA GLN A 111 -14.18 12.17 20.92
C GLN A 111 -15.72 12.12 20.94
N LYS A 112 -16.32 10.93 20.85
CA LYS A 112 -17.77 10.72 20.97
C LYS A 112 -18.30 11.09 22.34
N TRP A 113 -17.55 10.80 23.40
CA TRP A 113 -17.90 11.22 24.75
C TRP A 113 -17.87 12.74 24.88
N ALA A 114 -16.83 13.41 24.36
CA ALA A 114 -16.76 14.87 24.33
C ALA A 114 -17.96 15.48 23.58
N LEU A 115 -18.30 14.92 22.41
CA LEU A 115 -19.48 15.34 21.65
C LEU A 115 -20.78 15.12 22.42
N THR A 116 -20.94 13.97 23.06
CA THR A 116 -22.15 13.62 23.83
C THR A 116 -22.31 14.51 25.05
N ALA A 117 -21.22 14.77 25.76
CA ALA A 117 -21.17 15.67 26.92
C ALA A 117 -21.52 17.11 26.54
N TYR A 118 -21.24 17.52 25.31
CA TYR A 118 -21.70 18.80 24.76
C TYR A 118 -23.17 18.79 24.34
N MET A 119 -23.59 17.79 23.56
CA MET A 119 -24.93 17.75 22.95
C MET A 119 -26.05 17.57 23.97
N ALA A 120 -25.81 16.88 25.08
CA ALA A 120 -26.84 16.64 26.11
C ALA A 120 -27.29 17.94 26.81
N PRO A 121 -26.38 18.77 27.38
CA PRO A 121 -26.72 20.09 27.89
C PRO A 121 -27.38 21.00 26.85
N LEU A 122 -26.88 20.98 25.62
CA LEU A 122 -27.42 21.82 24.55
C LEU A 122 -28.86 21.43 24.18
N CYS A 123 -29.18 20.13 24.19
CA CYS A 123 -30.54 19.66 23.95
C CYS A 123 -31.51 20.21 25.00
N TRP A 124 -31.13 20.19 26.28
CA TRP A 124 -31.95 20.78 27.34
C TRP A 124 -32.13 22.29 27.20
N ARG A 125 -31.05 23.01 26.88
CA ARG A 125 -31.13 24.46 26.59
C ARG A 125 -32.04 24.77 25.41
N THR A 126 -32.00 23.93 24.38
CA THR A 126 -32.90 24.01 23.22
C THR A 126 -34.35 23.80 23.62
N ILE A 127 -34.65 22.79 24.46
CA ILE A 127 -36.00 22.53 24.96
C ILE A 127 -36.55 23.77 25.67
N VAL A 128 -35.78 24.34 26.59
CA VAL A 128 -36.18 25.54 27.35
C VAL A 128 -36.39 26.73 26.42
N PHE A 129 -35.45 27.00 25.51
CA PHE A 129 -35.57 28.07 24.53
C PHE A 129 -36.83 27.94 23.66
N LEU A 130 -37.15 26.72 23.21
CA LEU A 130 -38.36 26.47 22.42
C LEU A 130 -39.64 26.60 23.24
N MET A 131 -39.61 26.26 24.53
CA MET A 131 -40.73 26.51 25.43
C MET A 131 -40.91 28.01 25.74
N GLU A 132 -39.83 28.79 25.76
CA GLU A 132 -39.89 30.24 26.01
C GLU A 132 -40.50 31.00 24.82
N LYS A 133 -40.02 30.76 23.60
CA LYS A 133 -40.38 31.56 22.42
C LYS A 133 -41.64 31.05 21.68
N PRO A 134 -41.60 29.99 20.87
CA PRO A 134 -42.78 29.52 20.12
C PRO A 134 -43.75 28.65 20.95
N GLY A 135 -43.31 28.13 22.09
CA GLY A 135 -43.95 27.03 22.81
C GLY A 135 -43.69 25.67 22.14
N LEU A 136 -43.46 24.64 22.95
CA LEU A 136 -43.07 23.31 22.47
C LEU A 136 -44.25 22.32 22.60
N ARG A 137 -44.62 21.61 21.53
CA ARG A 137 -45.65 20.56 21.62
C ARG A 137 -45.11 19.36 22.39
N ARG A 138 -45.99 18.65 23.10
CA ARG A 138 -45.63 17.44 23.87
C ARG A 138 -44.98 16.34 23.01
N GLN A 139 -45.41 16.19 21.75
CA GLN A 139 -44.81 15.25 20.81
C GLN A 139 -43.39 15.64 20.42
N ASP A 140 -43.13 16.93 20.18
CA ASP A 140 -41.80 17.44 19.84
C ASP A 140 -40.84 17.33 21.03
N LEU A 141 -41.32 17.61 22.25
CA LEU A 141 -40.58 17.36 23.48
C LEU A 141 -40.20 15.88 23.63
N LYS A 142 -41.16 14.97 23.41
CA LYS A 142 -40.90 13.52 23.44
C LYS A 142 -39.86 13.13 22.38
N GLY A 143 -39.92 13.74 21.19
CA GLY A 143 -38.94 13.55 20.12
C GLY A 143 -37.54 14.00 20.51
N LEU A 144 -37.41 15.22 21.04
CA LEU A 144 -36.14 15.80 21.53
C LEU A 144 -35.53 14.98 22.67
N VAL A 145 -36.33 14.57 23.65
CA VAL A 145 -35.83 13.78 24.79
C VAL A 145 -35.42 12.37 24.35
N ARG A 146 -36.22 11.71 23.50
CA ARG A 146 -35.97 10.32 23.09
C ARG A 146 -34.90 10.18 22.02
N TYR A 147 -34.94 11.03 21.00
CA TYR A 147 -34.10 10.91 19.80
C TYR A 147 -33.06 12.01 19.69
N ARG A 148 -33.14 13.08 20.51
CA ARG A 148 -32.28 14.27 20.42
C ARG A 148 -32.37 14.95 19.05
N LEU A 149 -33.53 14.87 18.41
CA LEU A 149 -33.81 15.47 17.10
C LEU A 149 -35.05 16.36 17.19
N LEU A 150 -35.03 17.44 16.41
CA LEU A 150 -36.21 18.26 16.15
C LEU A 150 -37.04 17.65 15.03
N THR A 151 -38.36 17.79 15.11
CA THR A 151 -39.24 17.44 14.00
C THR A 151 -38.97 18.39 12.82
N PRO A 152 -38.96 17.91 11.57
CA PRO A 152 -38.61 18.73 10.40
C PRO A 152 -39.40 20.05 10.34
N TRP A 153 -40.70 19.97 10.63
CA TRP A 153 -41.60 21.12 10.66
C TRP A 153 -41.17 22.20 11.65
N LEU A 154 -40.68 21.81 12.84
CA LEU A 154 -40.23 22.78 13.84
C LEU A 154 -38.89 23.41 13.47
N SER A 155 -38.02 22.66 12.80
CA SER A 155 -36.73 23.19 12.32
C SER A 155 -36.93 24.32 11.31
N PHE A 156 -37.88 24.21 10.38
CA PHE A 156 -38.13 25.23 9.36
C PHE A 156 -38.98 26.42 9.81
N ALA A 157 -39.42 26.47 11.07
CA ALA A 157 -40.30 27.54 11.56
C ALA A 157 -39.61 28.91 11.67
N SER A 158 -38.29 28.93 11.92
CA SER A 158 -37.48 30.15 12.04
C SER A 158 -36.01 29.87 11.79
N ILE A 159 -35.20 30.92 11.54
CA ILE A 159 -33.74 30.77 11.35
C ILE A 159 -33.06 30.15 12.60
N PRO A 160 -33.32 30.61 13.85
CA PRO A 160 -32.75 29.98 15.05
C PRO A 160 -33.06 28.50 15.16
N THR A 161 -34.31 28.11 14.94
CA THR A 161 -34.75 26.71 15.02
C THR A 161 -34.16 25.86 13.90
N PHE A 162 -33.91 26.44 12.73
CA PHE A 162 -33.26 25.76 11.62
C PHE A 162 -31.80 25.46 11.93
N VAL A 163 -31.07 26.43 12.47
CA VAL A 163 -29.66 26.26 12.89
C VAL A 163 -29.55 25.18 13.97
N ILE A 164 -30.41 25.24 15.00
CA ILE A 164 -30.40 24.26 16.09
C ILE A 164 -30.81 22.86 15.58
N GLY A 165 -31.83 22.78 14.73
CA GLY A 165 -32.25 21.51 14.12
C GLY A 165 -31.14 20.88 13.28
N SER A 166 -30.44 21.69 12.48
CA SER A 166 -29.29 21.26 11.68
C SER A 166 -28.15 20.76 12.56
N LEU A 167 -27.86 21.44 13.67
CA LEU A 167 -26.85 21.02 14.63
C LEU A 167 -27.18 19.67 15.28
N LEU A 168 -28.43 19.47 15.73
CA LEU A 168 -28.88 18.20 16.30
C LEU A 168 -28.74 17.05 15.31
N LEU A 169 -29.15 17.28 14.06
CA LEU A 169 -29.01 16.29 12.98
C LEU A 169 -27.55 15.98 12.66
N LEU A 170 -26.71 17.00 12.51
CA LEU A 170 -25.28 16.84 12.25
C LEU A 170 -24.55 16.18 13.43
N GLY A 171 -24.95 16.47 14.67
CA GLY A 171 -24.40 15.81 15.85
C GLY A 171 -24.72 14.31 15.87
N LEU A 172 -25.90 13.91 15.41
CA LEU A 172 -26.23 12.49 15.21
C LEU A 172 -25.38 11.89 14.08
N ALA A 173 -25.31 12.55 12.92
CA ALA A 173 -24.51 12.10 11.79
C ALA A 173 -23.03 11.93 12.18
N ALA A 174 -22.45 12.92 12.85
CA ALA A 174 -21.07 12.90 13.34
C ALA A 174 -20.79 11.71 14.25
N ASN A 175 -21.71 11.35 15.14
CA ASN A 175 -21.60 10.15 15.99
C ASN A 175 -21.63 8.82 15.20
N LEU A 176 -22.28 8.81 14.04
CA LEU A 176 -22.41 7.63 13.18
C LEU A 176 -21.31 7.52 12.11
N THR A 177 -20.51 8.57 11.90
CA THR A 177 -19.49 8.63 10.83
C THR A 177 -18.16 7.94 11.15
N SER A 178 -17.98 7.29 12.30
CA SER A 178 -16.75 6.52 12.59
C SER A 178 -16.33 5.54 11.48
N PRO A 179 -17.26 4.80 10.83
CA PRO A 179 -16.92 3.92 9.70
C PRO A 179 -16.34 4.65 8.49
N VAL A 180 -16.64 5.93 8.29
CA VAL A 180 -16.06 6.74 7.20
C VAL A 180 -14.56 6.94 7.43
N LEU A 181 -14.18 7.22 8.69
CA LEU A 181 -12.78 7.38 9.07
C LEU A 181 -12.04 6.05 9.11
N THR A 182 -12.58 5.01 9.76
CA THR A 182 -11.89 3.71 9.82
C THR A 182 -11.81 3.05 8.44
N GLY A 183 -12.85 3.20 7.62
CA GLY A 183 -12.87 2.79 6.23
C GLY A 183 -12.06 3.69 5.29
N SER A 184 -11.42 4.75 5.79
CA SER A 184 -10.46 5.53 5.00
C SER A 184 -9.09 4.88 4.91
N ILE A 185 -8.79 3.90 5.77
CA ILE A 185 -7.50 3.24 5.87
C ILE A 185 -7.58 1.89 5.15
N LYS A 186 -6.78 1.74 4.10
CA LYS A 186 -6.55 0.47 3.41
C LYS A 186 -5.19 -0.08 3.85
N TRP A 187 -5.09 -1.38 4.06
CA TRP A 187 -3.84 -2.03 4.45
C TRP A 187 -3.30 -2.81 3.26
N ASP A 188 -2.22 -2.33 2.67
CA ASP A 188 -1.59 -2.94 1.52
C ASP A 188 -0.37 -3.77 1.95
N PRO A 189 -0.33 -5.09 1.68
CA PRO A 189 0.84 -5.91 1.98
C PRO A 189 1.99 -5.50 1.06
N GLN A 190 3.10 -5.07 1.65
CA GLN A 190 4.30 -4.67 0.93
C GLN A 190 5.55 -5.12 1.67
N ASN A 191 6.58 -5.51 0.92
CA ASN A 191 7.89 -5.74 1.50
C ASN A 191 8.69 -4.43 1.46
N LEU A 192 9.01 -3.89 2.63
CA LEU A 192 9.71 -2.61 2.76
C LEU A 192 11.18 -2.84 3.08
N PRO A 193 12.13 -2.25 2.31
CA PRO A 193 13.54 -2.34 2.60
C PRO A 193 13.88 -1.59 3.89
N ILE A 194 14.63 -2.23 4.79
CA ILE A 194 15.09 -1.63 6.03
C ILE A 194 16.49 -1.06 5.83
N GLN A 195 16.59 0.25 6.01
CA GLN A 195 17.85 0.98 5.94
C GLN A 195 18.57 0.97 7.30
N ASN A 196 19.88 1.27 7.29
CA ASN A 196 20.70 1.45 8.48
C ASN A 196 20.90 0.21 9.37
N LEU A 197 20.71 -0.99 8.83
CA LEU A 197 21.13 -2.23 9.50
C LEU A 197 22.59 -2.53 9.16
N SER A 198 23.42 -2.75 10.18
CA SER A 198 24.77 -3.27 10.00
C SER A 198 24.70 -4.78 9.81
N ILE A 199 24.83 -5.23 8.57
CA ILE A 199 24.74 -6.65 8.20
C ILE A 199 25.93 -7.06 7.33
N PRO A 200 26.40 -8.32 7.43
CA PRO A 200 27.45 -8.83 6.55
C PRO A 200 27.03 -8.73 5.07
N PRO A 201 27.95 -8.37 4.16
CA PRO A 201 27.63 -8.29 2.73
C PRO A 201 27.28 -9.67 2.17
N VAL A 202 26.48 -9.68 1.10
CA VAL A 202 26.24 -10.88 0.30
C VAL A 202 27.39 -11.06 -0.70
N LYS A 203 27.77 -12.31 -0.96
CA LYS A 203 28.80 -12.65 -1.93
C LYS A 203 28.15 -13.06 -3.25
N PHE A 204 28.70 -12.53 -4.35
CA PHE A 204 28.30 -12.89 -5.70
C PHE A 204 29.49 -13.41 -6.49
N GLU A 205 29.26 -14.43 -7.30
CA GLU A 205 30.24 -14.95 -8.24
C GLU A 205 30.60 -13.88 -9.27
N GLU A 206 31.90 -13.64 -9.45
CA GLU A 206 32.42 -12.72 -10.46
C GLU A 206 33.59 -13.32 -11.25
N ILE A 207 33.87 -12.72 -12.40
CA ILE A 207 35.06 -13.00 -13.19
C ILE A 207 35.86 -11.71 -13.29
N GLU A 208 37.01 -11.71 -12.62
CA GLU A 208 37.98 -10.63 -12.68
C GLU A 208 38.55 -10.54 -14.10
N PRO A 209 38.41 -9.39 -14.78
CA PRO A 209 39.00 -9.18 -16.09
C PRO A 209 40.52 -9.49 -16.07
N GLY A 210 40.98 -10.31 -17.01
CA GLY A 210 42.39 -10.67 -17.16
C GLY A 210 42.92 -11.77 -16.25
N ARG A 211 42.20 -12.15 -15.17
CA ARG A 211 42.63 -13.25 -14.29
C ARG A 211 42.55 -14.62 -14.98
N ARG A 212 41.60 -14.77 -15.88
CA ARG A 212 41.47 -15.95 -16.74
C ARG A 212 41.40 -15.47 -18.19
N THR A 213 42.29 -15.98 -19.03
CA THR A 213 42.39 -15.62 -20.45
C THR A 213 41.80 -16.67 -21.38
N SER A 214 41.66 -17.92 -20.92
CA SER A 214 41.12 -19.06 -21.67
C SER A 214 40.02 -19.82 -20.91
N LEU A 215 39.19 -20.53 -21.66
CA LEU A 215 38.23 -21.48 -21.08
C LEU A 215 38.97 -22.67 -20.47
N PRO A 216 38.46 -23.25 -19.36
CA PRO A 216 39.09 -24.42 -18.76
C PRO A 216 38.86 -25.68 -19.60
N ASP A 217 39.84 -26.59 -19.60
CA ASP A 217 39.83 -27.85 -20.37
C ASP A 217 38.57 -28.68 -20.09
N TRP A 218 38.15 -28.76 -18.83
CA TRP A 218 36.94 -29.49 -18.47
C TRP A 218 35.67 -28.98 -19.16
N TYR A 219 35.64 -27.70 -19.55
CA TYR A 219 34.53 -27.09 -20.29
C TYR A 219 34.71 -27.32 -21.80
N THR A 220 35.91 -27.12 -22.34
CA THR A 220 36.19 -27.24 -23.79
C THR A 220 36.20 -28.69 -24.29
N GLU A 221 36.61 -29.66 -23.47
CA GLU A 221 36.78 -31.06 -23.88
C GLU A 221 35.53 -31.91 -23.65
N SER A 222 34.67 -31.56 -22.69
CA SER A 222 33.51 -32.39 -22.30
C SER A 222 32.18 -31.86 -22.83
N GLU A 223 31.69 -32.44 -23.92
CA GLU A 223 30.38 -32.13 -24.50
C GLU A 223 29.24 -32.35 -23.50
N THR A 224 29.25 -33.47 -22.79
CA THR A 224 28.24 -33.81 -21.77
C THR A 224 28.15 -32.74 -20.69
N ARG A 225 29.29 -32.19 -20.24
CA ARG A 225 29.29 -31.09 -19.25
C ARG A 225 28.67 -29.82 -19.83
N ARG A 226 29.02 -29.46 -21.07
CA ARG A 226 28.45 -28.28 -21.74
C ARG A 226 26.94 -28.40 -21.92
N GLN A 227 26.46 -29.56 -22.33
CA GLN A 227 25.03 -29.86 -22.43
C GLN A 227 24.33 -29.74 -21.06
N GLY A 228 24.94 -30.29 -20.00
CA GLY A 228 24.42 -30.17 -18.64
C GLY A 228 24.36 -28.73 -18.15
N LEU A 229 25.35 -27.89 -18.47
CA LEU A 229 25.32 -26.46 -18.19
C LEU A 229 24.23 -25.75 -18.98
N MET A 230 24.09 -26.03 -20.28
CA MET A 230 23.02 -25.44 -21.09
C MET A 230 21.64 -25.72 -20.51
N GLN A 231 21.36 -26.97 -20.14
CA GLN A 231 20.08 -27.34 -19.51
C GLN A 231 19.86 -26.62 -18.17
N LYS A 232 20.90 -26.50 -17.34
CA LYS A 232 20.82 -25.69 -16.11
C LYS A 232 20.57 -24.21 -16.41
N GLY A 233 21.19 -23.65 -17.45
CA GLY A 233 20.96 -22.28 -17.90
C GLY A 233 19.52 -22.01 -18.33
N VAL A 234 18.89 -22.98 -18.99
CA VAL A 234 17.45 -22.95 -19.30
C VAL A 234 16.63 -22.90 -18.01
N GLY A 235 16.94 -23.76 -17.03
CA GLY A 235 16.29 -23.74 -15.72
C GLY A 235 16.43 -22.40 -14.99
N LEU A 236 17.62 -21.79 -15.01
CA LEU A 236 17.86 -20.47 -14.42
C LEU A 236 17.06 -19.37 -15.14
N ALA A 237 16.97 -19.41 -16.47
CA ALA A 237 16.13 -18.48 -17.22
C ALA A 237 14.64 -18.65 -16.85
N SER A 238 14.15 -19.88 -16.68
CA SER A 238 12.77 -20.15 -16.26
C SER A 238 12.47 -19.77 -14.80
N ILE A 239 13.48 -19.75 -13.91
CA ILE A 239 13.34 -19.20 -12.56
C ILE A 239 13.21 -17.66 -12.59
N ALA A 240 14.00 -17.00 -13.44
CA ALA A 240 14.03 -15.53 -13.52
C ALA A 240 12.81 -14.92 -14.22
N TRP A 241 12.24 -15.63 -15.20
CA TRP A 241 11.29 -15.06 -16.14
C TRP A 241 9.98 -15.85 -16.20
N GLY A 242 8.85 -15.14 -16.09
CA GLY A 242 7.52 -15.67 -16.38
C GLY A 242 7.08 -15.39 -17.82
N LEU A 243 5.80 -15.61 -18.11
CA LEU A 243 5.20 -15.36 -19.44
C LEU A 243 5.02 -13.86 -19.75
N ALA A 244 5.04 -12.99 -18.75
CA ALA A 244 4.91 -11.55 -18.97
C ALA A 244 6.13 -11.00 -19.73
N ALA A 245 5.90 -10.12 -20.69
CA ALA A 245 6.97 -9.39 -21.36
C ALA A 245 7.36 -8.16 -20.53
N GLU A 246 8.64 -8.05 -20.21
CA GLU A 246 9.19 -7.00 -19.35
C GLU A 246 10.32 -6.31 -20.11
N LYS A 247 10.05 -5.13 -20.68
CA LYS A 247 11.04 -4.36 -21.43
C LYS A 247 11.98 -3.61 -20.50
N GLY A 248 13.28 -3.63 -20.78
CA GLY A 248 14.30 -2.89 -20.01
C GLY A 248 14.59 -3.47 -18.62
N VAL A 249 14.05 -4.66 -18.31
CA VAL A 249 14.37 -5.43 -17.11
C VAL A 249 15.46 -6.43 -17.46
N TYR A 250 16.41 -6.65 -16.57
CA TYR A 250 17.54 -7.54 -16.69
C TYR A 250 17.67 -8.31 -15.38
N LYS A 251 17.85 -9.62 -15.47
CA LYS A 251 17.74 -10.50 -14.29
C LYS A 251 18.96 -11.39 -14.10
N ARG A 252 19.45 -11.45 -12.86
CA ARG A 252 20.47 -12.39 -12.40
C ARG A 252 19.84 -13.38 -11.43
N VAL A 253 20.16 -14.65 -11.59
CA VAL A 253 19.79 -15.69 -10.61
C VAL A 253 21.01 -16.03 -9.76
N ALA A 254 20.89 -15.87 -8.45
CA ALA A 254 21.93 -16.16 -7.48
C ALA A 254 21.34 -16.85 -6.24
N SER A 255 21.86 -18.02 -5.88
CA SER A 255 21.40 -18.75 -4.69
C SER A 255 21.79 -18.06 -3.39
N SER A 256 22.79 -17.17 -3.41
CA SER A 256 23.22 -16.42 -2.23
C SER A 256 22.16 -15.46 -1.67
N VAL A 257 21.10 -15.18 -2.44
CA VAL A 257 19.99 -14.31 -2.03
C VAL A 257 18.66 -15.06 -1.88
N GLU A 258 18.66 -16.40 -1.96
CA GLU A 258 17.44 -17.20 -1.89
C GLU A 258 16.65 -17.00 -0.59
N ALA A 259 17.37 -16.86 0.53
CA ALA A 259 16.77 -16.63 1.84
C ALA A 259 16.27 -15.19 2.05
N LEU A 260 16.68 -14.23 1.21
CA LEU A 260 16.33 -12.83 1.40
C LEU A 260 14.91 -12.54 0.90
N GLY A 261 14.23 -11.61 1.55
CA GLY A 261 12.87 -11.23 1.16
C GLY A 261 12.80 -10.52 -0.20
N VAL A 262 11.68 -10.67 -0.89
CA VAL A 262 11.36 -9.91 -2.12
C VAL A 262 11.33 -8.41 -1.79
N ASN A 263 11.82 -7.57 -2.70
CA ASN A 263 12.10 -6.12 -2.53
C ASN A 263 13.33 -5.79 -1.67
N THR A 264 14.11 -6.78 -1.23
CA THR A 264 15.45 -6.49 -0.72
C THR A 264 16.25 -5.77 -1.80
N THR A 265 16.84 -4.61 -1.48
CA THR A 265 17.64 -3.85 -2.45
C THR A 265 19.11 -4.23 -2.32
N ILE A 266 19.80 -4.37 -3.45
CA ILE A 266 21.19 -4.84 -3.52
C ILE A 266 21.99 -3.82 -4.32
N GLU A 267 23.19 -3.51 -3.84
CA GLU A 267 24.14 -2.61 -4.50
C GLU A 267 25.36 -3.40 -5.00
N ASN A 268 26.02 -2.88 -6.05
CA ASN A 268 27.25 -3.39 -6.63
C ASN A 268 27.15 -4.80 -7.21
N VAL A 269 25.95 -5.21 -7.63
CA VAL A 269 25.73 -6.49 -8.31
C VAL A 269 25.82 -6.34 -9.83
N THR A 270 26.62 -7.22 -10.43
CA THR A 270 26.72 -7.37 -11.88
C THR A 270 25.58 -8.24 -12.41
N ILE A 271 24.85 -7.78 -13.42
CA ILE A 271 23.71 -8.46 -14.06
C ILE A 271 23.93 -8.63 -15.57
N PRO A 272 23.37 -9.66 -16.22
CA PRO A 272 23.49 -9.81 -17.67
C PRO A 272 22.71 -8.72 -18.41
N TYR A 273 23.31 -8.12 -19.44
CA TYR A 273 22.68 -7.09 -20.25
C TYR A 273 22.58 -7.55 -21.70
N PHE A 274 21.36 -7.63 -22.24
CA PHE A 274 21.10 -7.83 -23.66
C PHE A 274 19.93 -6.95 -24.06
N PHE A 275 20.17 -5.99 -24.95
CA PHE A 275 19.16 -5.05 -25.39
C PHE A 275 19.05 -5.06 -26.91
N THR A 276 17.82 -5.16 -27.40
CA THR A 276 17.51 -5.10 -28.84
C THR A 276 17.12 -3.66 -29.19
N HIS A 277 17.93 -3.00 -30.04
CA HIS A 277 17.67 -1.63 -30.50
C HIS A 277 16.61 -1.59 -31.59
N SER A 278 16.66 -2.53 -32.54
CA SER A 278 15.69 -2.64 -33.63
C SER A 278 15.59 -4.06 -34.18
N ILE A 279 14.43 -4.37 -34.73
CA ILE A 279 14.15 -5.58 -35.51
C ILE A 279 13.60 -5.12 -36.86
N ASP A 280 14.46 -5.12 -37.88
CA ASP A 280 14.12 -4.66 -39.23
C ASP A 280 13.76 -5.87 -40.10
N TRP A 281 12.47 -6.18 -40.20
CA TRP A 281 11.98 -7.32 -41.00
C TRP A 281 12.26 -7.15 -42.48
N ILE A 282 12.80 -8.21 -43.09
CA ILE A 282 13.10 -8.27 -44.52
C ILE A 282 11.80 -8.34 -45.31
N LYS A 283 11.68 -7.50 -46.35
CA LYS A 283 10.46 -7.40 -47.17
C LYS A 283 10.59 -8.08 -48.54
N LYS A 284 11.83 -8.30 -49.00
CA LYS A 284 12.12 -8.88 -50.31
C LYS A 284 13.15 -10.00 -50.18
N GLU A 285 13.00 -11.03 -51.00
CA GLU A 285 13.94 -12.16 -51.07
C GLU A 285 15.37 -11.71 -51.36
N SER A 286 15.55 -10.73 -52.24
CA SER A 286 16.86 -10.19 -52.64
C SER A 286 17.66 -9.54 -51.50
N GLU A 287 17.03 -9.23 -50.37
CA GLU A 287 17.69 -8.68 -49.18
C GLU A 287 18.28 -9.79 -48.28
N ILE A 288 17.92 -11.06 -48.51
CA ILE A 288 18.47 -12.20 -47.79
C ILE A 288 19.87 -12.51 -48.37
N PRO A 289 20.92 -12.63 -47.53
CA PRO A 289 22.24 -12.98 -47.99
C PRO A 289 22.28 -14.33 -48.74
N ALA A 290 23.07 -14.39 -49.82
CA ALA A 290 23.21 -15.57 -50.66
C ALA A 290 23.55 -16.85 -49.87
N TYR A 291 24.43 -16.76 -48.87
CA TYR A 291 24.81 -17.94 -48.07
C TYR A 291 23.65 -18.61 -47.31
N VAL A 292 22.55 -17.88 -47.04
CA VAL A 292 21.33 -18.43 -46.44
C VAL A 292 20.44 -19.04 -47.52
N MET A 293 20.34 -18.38 -48.68
CA MET A 293 19.49 -18.83 -49.79
C MET A 293 20.08 -20.07 -50.48
N ASP A 294 21.39 -20.10 -50.72
CA ASP A 294 22.09 -21.18 -51.42
C ASP A 294 21.99 -22.52 -50.66
N LYS A 295 22.02 -22.48 -49.33
CA LYS A 295 21.93 -23.66 -48.46
C LYS A 295 20.52 -23.96 -47.96
N GLY A 296 19.63 -22.97 -48.03
CA GLY A 296 18.33 -22.95 -47.38
C GLY A 296 18.39 -22.53 -45.90
N PRO A 297 17.31 -21.90 -45.37
CA PRO A 297 17.29 -21.34 -44.01
C PRO A 297 17.43 -22.38 -42.91
N ARG A 298 16.88 -23.58 -43.12
CA ARG A 298 17.03 -24.69 -42.17
C ARG A 298 18.51 -25.01 -41.99
N THR A 299 19.24 -25.19 -43.08
CA THR A 299 20.67 -25.49 -43.06
C THR A 299 21.46 -24.35 -42.45
N ALA A 300 21.15 -23.09 -42.79
CA ALA A 300 21.81 -21.92 -42.20
C ALA A 300 21.61 -21.83 -40.67
N ILE A 301 20.41 -22.15 -40.16
CA ILE A 301 20.16 -22.25 -38.72
C ILE A 301 20.99 -23.38 -38.12
N TRP A 302 20.98 -24.58 -38.71
CA TRP A 302 21.76 -25.72 -38.21
C TRP A 302 23.27 -25.48 -38.23
N ASP A 303 23.78 -24.81 -39.27
CA ASP A 303 25.18 -24.38 -39.36
C ASP A 303 25.52 -23.38 -38.25
N SER A 304 24.62 -22.46 -37.90
CA SER A 304 24.83 -21.55 -36.78
C SER A 304 24.75 -22.27 -35.43
N LEU A 305 23.92 -23.30 -35.33
CA LEU A 305 23.70 -24.09 -34.12
C LEU A 305 24.79 -25.13 -33.88
N SER A 306 25.45 -25.65 -34.92
CA SER A 306 26.59 -26.57 -34.78
C SER A 306 27.82 -25.87 -34.17
N LEU A 307 27.85 -24.53 -34.21
CA LEU A 307 28.88 -23.68 -33.61
C LEU A 307 28.58 -23.27 -32.15
N VAL A 308 27.52 -23.81 -31.54
CA VAL A 308 27.24 -23.58 -30.12
C VAL A 308 28.01 -24.59 -29.26
N PRO A 309 28.21 -24.32 -27.97
CA PRO A 309 28.98 -25.21 -27.10
C PRO A 309 28.36 -26.59 -26.86
N GLY A 310 27.14 -26.91 -27.28
CA GLY A 310 26.55 -28.23 -27.01
C GLY A 310 25.56 -28.69 -28.07
N PRO A 311 25.24 -29.99 -28.09
CA PRO A 311 24.37 -30.55 -29.11
C PRO A 311 22.94 -30.04 -28.92
N ILE A 312 22.28 -29.78 -30.05
CA ILE A 312 20.85 -29.47 -30.11
C ILE A 312 20.21 -30.60 -30.92
N HIS A 313 19.35 -31.37 -30.28
CA HIS A 313 18.75 -32.54 -30.94
C HIS A 313 17.46 -32.19 -31.68
N LEU A 314 16.71 -31.19 -31.20
CA LEU A 314 15.38 -30.87 -31.70
C LEU A 314 15.19 -29.36 -31.78
N LEU A 315 14.53 -28.95 -32.84
CA LEU A 315 14.04 -27.60 -33.07
C LEU A 315 12.52 -27.65 -33.12
N TYR A 316 11.88 -26.66 -32.52
CA TYR A 316 10.44 -26.46 -32.55
C TYR A 316 10.12 -25.15 -33.27
N ASP A 317 8.88 -25.02 -33.74
CA ASP A 317 8.35 -23.76 -34.21
C ASP A 317 8.41 -22.71 -33.09
N GLY A 318 8.76 -21.48 -33.46
CA GLY A 318 9.10 -20.41 -32.53
C GLY A 318 10.57 -20.15 -32.34
N ILE A 319 11.46 -21.00 -32.83
CA ILE A 319 12.89 -20.70 -32.73
C ILE A 319 13.28 -19.51 -33.60
N ALA A 320 13.97 -18.54 -32.98
CA ALA A 320 14.62 -17.43 -33.65
C ALA A 320 16.12 -17.44 -33.33
N VAL A 321 16.98 -17.47 -34.36
CA VAL A 321 18.44 -17.57 -34.22
C VAL A 321 19.12 -16.40 -34.92
N LEU A 322 19.99 -15.70 -34.19
CA LEU A 322 20.91 -14.71 -34.77
C LEU A 322 22.06 -15.46 -35.47
N LEU A 323 22.00 -15.49 -36.80
CA LEU A 323 22.98 -16.15 -37.65
C LEU A 323 24.34 -15.45 -37.56
N ARG A 324 25.41 -16.25 -37.50
CA ARG A 324 26.78 -15.75 -37.55
C ARG A 324 27.19 -15.47 -38.99
N TYR A 325 28.05 -14.47 -39.19
CA TYR A 325 28.66 -14.22 -40.49
C TYR A 325 29.59 -15.38 -40.89
N PRO A 326 29.51 -15.88 -42.14
CA PRO A 326 30.35 -16.98 -42.60
C PRO A 326 31.85 -16.72 -42.53
N THR A 327 32.26 -15.44 -42.64
CA THR A 327 33.65 -15.01 -42.70
C THR A 327 34.35 -14.93 -41.34
N ALA A 328 33.60 -15.02 -40.24
CA ALA A 328 34.14 -15.01 -38.89
C ALA A 328 33.67 -16.26 -38.13
N PRO A 329 34.19 -17.46 -38.47
CA PRO A 329 33.96 -18.68 -37.71
C PRO A 329 34.74 -18.59 -36.39
N GLY A 330 34.34 -17.67 -35.51
CA GLY A 330 34.84 -17.62 -34.15
C GLY A 330 34.45 -18.93 -33.47
N ASN A 331 35.42 -19.82 -33.31
CA ASN A 331 35.23 -21.04 -32.54
C ASN A 331 35.07 -20.64 -31.07
N TRP A 332 33.93 -20.98 -30.47
CA TRP A 332 33.62 -20.64 -29.09
C TRP A 332 34.68 -21.15 -28.11
N SER A 333 35.40 -22.22 -28.47
CA SER A 333 36.46 -22.82 -27.64
C SER A 333 37.78 -22.05 -27.68
N ASN A 334 38.04 -21.29 -28.75
CA ASN A 334 39.34 -20.65 -28.98
C ASN A 334 39.32 -19.14 -28.70
N ASP A 335 38.14 -18.55 -28.45
CA ASP A 335 38.05 -17.14 -28.12
C ASP A 335 38.58 -16.89 -26.70
N SER A 336 39.39 -15.85 -26.57
CA SER A 336 39.94 -15.43 -25.29
C SER A 336 38.85 -14.77 -24.43
N LEU A 337 38.94 -14.93 -23.11
CA LEU A 337 38.02 -14.29 -22.15
C LEU A 337 38.36 -12.80 -21.96
N VAL A 338 38.51 -12.08 -23.06
CA VAL A 338 38.74 -10.64 -23.07
C VAL A 338 37.42 -9.95 -22.77
N SER A 339 37.46 -8.98 -21.86
CA SER A 339 36.27 -8.18 -21.54
C SER A 339 35.84 -7.39 -22.76
N ARG A 340 34.64 -7.66 -23.28
CA ARG A 340 34.08 -6.98 -24.45
C ARG A 340 32.60 -6.65 -24.24
N ARG A 341 32.20 -5.50 -24.75
CA ARG A 341 30.80 -5.16 -25.06
C ARG A 341 30.62 -5.37 -26.55
N ILE A 342 29.53 -6.01 -26.94
CA ILE A 342 29.25 -6.34 -28.34
C ILE A 342 28.06 -5.50 -28.79
N ASP A 343 28.31 -4.60 -29.73
CA ASP A 343 27.30 -3.79 -30.41
C ASP A 343 27.31 -4.24 -31.88
N GLU A 344 26.31 -5.02 -32.28
CA GLU A 344 26.32 -5.70 -33.58
C GLU A 344 24.94 -5.72 -34.25
N ARG A 345 24.97 -5.83 -35.58
CA ARG A 345 23.80 -6.10 -36.42
C ARG A 345 23.93 -7.48 -37.06
N ARG A 346 23.01 -8.39 -36.73
CA ARG A 346 22.99 -9.78 -37.24
C ARG A 346 21.68 -10.12 -37.91
N LEU A 347 21.75 -11.05 -38.86
CA LEU A 347 20.56 -11.60 -39.50
C LEU A 347 19.90 -12.59 -38.56
N LEU A 348 18.64 -12.38 -38.22
CA LEU A 348 17.79 -13.30 -37.52
C LEU A 348 17.06 -14.19 -38.53
N ALA A 349 17.08 -15.49 -38.31
CA ALA A 349 16.19 -16.44 -38.98
C ALA A 349 15.16 -16.96 -37.97
N PHE A 350 13.88 -16.80 -38.28
CA PHE A 350 12.75 -17.16 -37.42
C PHE A 350 11.89 -18.23 -38.08
N TRP A 351 11.89 -19.44 -37.51
CA TRP A 351 10.99 -20.51 -37.94
C TRP A 351 9.67 -20.38 -37.18
N PHE A 352 8.62 -19.93 -37.86
CA PHE A 352 7.37 -19.55 -37.21
C PHE A 352 6.23 -20.53 -37.42
N GLY A 353 6.45 -21.59 -38.20
CA GLY A 353 5.41 -22.60 -38.38
C GLY A 353 5.65 -23.56 -39.54
N THR A 354 4.62 -24.36 -39.78
CA THR A 354 4.42 -25.22 -40.93
C THR A 354 3.12 -24.82 -41.63
N ARG A 355 2.75 -25.52 -42.71
CA ARG A 355 1.45 -25.34 -43.37
C ARG A 355 0.25 -25.53 -42.42
N GLU A 356 0.38 -26.41 -41.43
CA GLU A 356 -0.71 -26.75 -40.52
C GLU A 356 -0.71 -25.92 -39.24
N ASN A 357 0.47 -25.51 -38.78
CA ASN A 357 0.62 -24.78 -37.53
C ASN A 357 1.40 -23.49 -37.73
N ASN A 358 0.90 -22.40 -37.18
CA ASN A 358 1.61 -21.14 -37.14
C ASN A 358 1.57 -20.62 -35.70
N ILE A 359 2.72 -20.25 -35.16
CA ILE A 359 2.82 -19.76 -33.80
C ILE A 359 2.60 -18.25 -33.70
N THR A 360 2.47 -17.54 -34.83
CA THR A 360 2.29 -16.08 -34.83
C THR A 360 1.38 -15.53 -35.94
N GLN A 361 0.58 -14.54 -35.58
CA GLN A 361 -0.10 -13.63 -36.52
C GLN A 361 0.49 -12.21 -36.48
N GLY A 362 1.40 -11.94 -35.54
CA GLY A 362 1.97 -10.62 -35.25
C GLY A 362 3.12 -10.19 -36.16
N LEU A 363 3.38 -10.89 -37.28
CA LEU A 363 4.40 -10.47 -38.23
C LEU A 363 3.98 -9.16 -38.91
N PRO A 364 4.87 -8.15 -39.01
CA PRO A 364 4.54 -6.90 -39.69
C PRO A 364 4.09 -7.11 -41.13
N SER A 365 3.16 -6.26 -41.59
CA SER A 365 2.66 -6.30 -42.96
C SER A 365 3.77 -6.13 -43.99
N GLY A 366 3.82 -7.01 -44.99
CA GLY A 366 4.84 -7.00 -46.04
C GLY A 366 6.15 -7.70 -45.67
N THR A 367 6.24 -8.32 -44.48
CA THR A 367 7.35 -9.22 -44.16
C THR A 367 7.40 -10.37 -45.16
N TYR A 368 8.57 -10.62 -45.74
CA TYR A 368 8.80 -11.74 -46.65
C TYR A 368 8.74 -13.06 -45.90
N LYS A 369 7.97 -14.02 -46.44
CA LYS A 369 7.78 -15.36 -45.88
C LYS A 369 8.37 -16.39 -46.82
N TYR A 370 9.48 -17.00 -46.42
CA TYR A 370 10.09 -18.07 -47.17
C TYR A 370 9.45 -19.41 -46.80
N THR A 371 8.98 -20.16 -47.79
CA THR A 371 8.36 -21.48 -47.58
C THR A 371 9.19 -22.56 -48.24
N ILE A 372 9.60 -23.57 -47.48
CA ILE A 372 10.28 -24.72 -48.05
C ILE A 372 9.23 -25.70 -48.58
N ASN A 373 9.22 -25.96 -49.89
CA ASN A 373 8.15 -26.73 -50.54
C ASN A 373 8.03 -28.18 -50.06
N ASP A 374 9.13 -28.81 -49.67
CA ASP A 374 9.18 -30.22 -49.26
C ASP A 374 8.56 -30.46 -47.87
N THR A 375 8.90 -29.60 -46.92
CA THR A 375 8.58 -29.70 -45.50
C THR A 375 7.46 -28.75 -45.09
N GLN A 376 7.06 -27.86 -46.00
CA GLN A 376 6.06 -26.83 -45.78
C GLN A 376 6.37 -25.95 -44.57
N ARG A 377 7.66 -25.72 -44.28
CA ARG A 377 8.12 -24.89 -43.16
C ARG A 377 8.19 -23.44 -43.58
N HIS A 378 7.73 -22.55 -42.71
CA HIS A 378 7.71 -21.12 -42.95
C HIS A 378 8.75 -20.38 -42.12
N TYR A 379 9.54 -19.55 -42.81
CA TYR A 379 10.61 -18.75 -42.23
C TYR A 379 10.39 -17.27 -42.52
N ALA A 380 10.75 -16.43 -41.55
CA ALA A 380 10.86 -14.99 -41.71
C ALA A 380 12.25 -14.54 -41.27
N PHE A 381 12.70 -13.41 -41.78
CA PHE A 381 14.04 -12.89 -41.53
C PHE A 381 13.99 -11.43 -41.12
N ALA A 382 14.90 -11.04 -40.23
CA ALA A 382 15.03 -9.65 -39.80
C ALA A 382 16.50 -9.31 -39.53
N TRP A 383 16.88 -8.07 -39.77
CA TRP A 383 18.15 -7.56 -39.23
C TRP A 383 17.92 -7.05 -37.82
N VAL A 384 18.63 -7.65 -36.86
CA VAL A 384 18.53 -7.29 -35.45
C VAL A 384 19.76 -6.52 -35.05
N ASN A 385 19.57 -5.27 -34.62
CA ASN A 385 20.62 -4.45 -34.02
C ASN A 385 20.52 -4.59 -32.50
N PHE A 386 21.60 -5.00 -31.83
CA PHE A 386 21.59 -5.28 -30.39
C PHE A 386 22.90 -4.90 -29.71
N THR A 387 22.81 -4.69 -28.39
CA THR A 387 23.95 -4.59 -27.48
C THR A 387 23.92 -5.74 -26.49
N ALA A 388 25.05 -6.43 -26.34
CA ALA A 388 25.26 -7.47 -25.34
C ALA A 388 26.46 -7.14 -24.45
N GLY A 389 26.33 -7.42 -23.16
CA GLY A 389 27.36 -7.18 -22.16
C GLY A 389 26.91 -7.61 -20.76
N ALA A 390 27.48 -6.96 -19.75
CA ALA A 390 26.91 -6.96 -18.42
C ALA A 390 26.55 -5.53 -18.03
N GLY A 391 25.93 -5.35 -16.88
CA GLY A 391 25.76 -4.02 -16.30
C GLY A 391 25.84 -4.11 -14.79
N LYS A 392 26.20 -3.00 -14.15
CA LYS A 392 26.34 -2.93 -12.71
C LYS A 392 25.23 -2.10 -12.10
N CYS A 393 24.49 -2.70 -11.16
CA CYS A 393 23.54 -1.97 -10.34
C CYS A 393 24.28 -1.19 -9.25
N THR A 394 24.27 0.14 -9.32
CA THR A 394 24.82 1.02 -8.29
C THR A 394 23.69 1.61 -7.43
N LYS A 395 24.01 2.13 -6.23
CA LYS A 395 23.07 2.89 -5.38
C LYS A 395 21.78 2.14 -5.03
N HIS A 396 21.87 0.82 -4.78
CA HIS A 396 20.71 -0.02 -4.41
C HIS A 396 19.56 -0.03 -5.44
N HIS A 397 19.85 0.20 -6.72
CA HIS A 397 18.84 0.17 -7.79
C HIS A 397 18.50 -1.23 -8.32
N CYS A 398 19.06 -2.29 -7.74
CA CYS A 398 18.63 -3.66 -7.99
C CYS A 398 17.79 -4.17 -6.82
N THR A 399 16.73 -4.94 -7.09
CA THR A 399 15.92 -5.61 -6.06
C THR A 399 15.76 -7.10 -6.33
N ILE A 400 15.52 -7.84 -5.26
CA ILE A 400 15.05 -9.22 -5.35
C ILE A 400 13.59 -9.22 -5.80
N SER A 401 13.31 -9.78 -6.96
CA SER A 401 11.96 -9.86 -7.56
C SER A 401 11.24 -11.16 -7.20
N SER A 402 11.98 -12.24 -7.04
CA SER A 402 11.52 -13.56 -6.59
C SER A 402 12.67 -14.26 -5.87
N PRO A 403 12.43 -15.38 -5.16
CA PRO A 403 13.51 -16.14 -4.53
C PRO A 403 14.65 -16.40 -5.52
N SER A 404 15.87 -16.03 -5.14
CA SER A 404 17.09 -16.12 -5.96
C SER A 404 17.18 -15.17 -7.16
N THR A 405 16.18 -14.35 -7.48
CA THR A 405 16.19 -13.51 -8.70
C THR A 405 16.35 -12.04 -8.38
N ILE A 406 17.46 -11.47 -8.83
CA ILE A 406 17.80 -10.05 -8.74
C ILE A 406 17.42 -9.40 -10.07
N GLN A 407 16.74 -8.25 -10.02
CA GLN A 407 16.40 -7.44 -11.19
C GLN A 407 16.81 -5.99 -10.99
N ASN A 408 17.03 -5.25 -12.09
CA ASN A 408 17.17 -3.79 -12.03
C ASN A 408 15.81 -3.09 -11.91
N ASN A 409 15.77 -2.01 -11.15
CA ASN A 409 14.63 -1.08 -11.06
C ASN A 409 14.92 0.27 -11.74
N ALA A 410 16.17 0.52 -12.11
CA ALA A 410 16.60 1.70 -12.87
C ALA A 410 17.28 1.27 -14.17
N SER A 411 17.47 2.22 -15.09
CA SER A 411 18.25 1.99 -16.30
C SER A 411 19.67 1.57 -15.94
N VAL A 412 20.15 0.50 -16.58
CA VAL A 412 21.52 -0.02 -16.39
C VAL A 412 22.36 0.32 -17.61
N THR A 413 23.56 0.83 -17.37
CA THR A 413 24.52 1.13 -18.44
C THR A 413 25.26 -0.15 -18.83
N PRO A 414 25.33 -0.49 -20.13
CA PRO A 414 26.04 -1.67 -20.59
C PRO A 414 27.56 -1.49 -20.49
N GLU A 415 28.21 -2.48 -19.90
CA GLU A 415 29.64 -2.56 -19.66
C GLU A 415 30.24 -3.81 -20.34
N SER A 416 31.53 -3.73 -20.65
CA SER A 416 32.28 -4.87 -21.17
C SER A 416 32.40 -5.96 -20.11
N HIS A 417 32.22 -7.22 -20.50
CA HIS A 417 32.34 -8.36 -19.59
C HIS A 417 33.09 -9.54 -20.24
N PRO A 418 33.93 -10.29 -19.50
CA PRO A 418 34.69 -11.43 -20.05
C PRO A 418 33.85 -12.59 -20.61
N LEU A 419 32.58 -12.69 -20.20
CA LEU A 419 31.66 -13.75 -20.65
C LEU A 419 30.69 -13.33 -21.77
N THR A 420 30.75 -12.09 -22.25
CA THR A 420 29.77 -11.60 -23.23
C THR A 420 29.74 -12.48 -24.47
N PHE A 421 30.90 -12.81 -25.03
CA PHE A 421 31.01 -13.63 -26.23
C PHE A 421 30.53 -15.07 -26.01
N GLN A 422 30.96 -15.70 -24.91
CA GLN A 422 30.62 -17.08 -24.56
C GLN A 422 29.11 -17.21 -24.26
N SER A 423 28.53 -16.19 -23.64
CA SER A 423 27.08 -16.12 -23.38
C SER A 423 26.30 -16.00 -24.69
N LEU A 424 26.72 -15.13 -25.62
CA LEU A 424 26.13 -15.06 -26.96
C LEU A 424 26.31 -16.35 -27.76
N ALA A 425 27.43 -17.05 -27.60
CA ALA A 425 27.69 -18.31 -28.29
C ALA A 425 26.77 -19.44 -27.80
N MET A 426 26.43 -19.45 -26.50
CA MET A 426 25.54 -20.43 -25.88
C MET A 426 24.05 -20.08 -26.01
N ALA A 427 23.70 -18.79 -26.10
CA ALA A 427 22.32 -18.31 -26.12
C ALA A 427 21.40 -19.02 -27.14
N PRO A 428 21.79 -19.28 -28.41
CA PRO A 428 20.90 -19.95 -29.37
C PRO A 428 20.43 -21.34 -28.92
N ALA A 429 21.28 -22.07 -28.20
CA ALA A 429 20.96 -23.39 -27.72
C ALA A 429 20.02 -23.38 -26.52
N ILE A 430 20.17 -22.38 -25.64
CA ILE A 430 19.23 -22.10 -24.57
C ILE A 430 17.89 -21.61 -25.16
N ALA A 431 17.92 -20.76 -26.19
CA ALA A 431 16.72 -20.29 -26.89
C ALA A 431 15.90 -21.46 -27.45
N ALA A 432 16.53 -22.41 -28.16
CA ALA A 432 15.86 -23.60 -28.65
C ALA A 432 15.14 -24.39 -27.54
N SER A 433 15.78 -24.53 -26.38
CA SER A 433 15.22 -25.24 -25.23
C SER A 433 14.12 -24.44 -24.52
N LEU A 434 14.22 -23.11 -24.46
CA LEU A 434 13.18 -22.23 -23.91
C LEU A 434 11.91 -22.28 -24.75
N VAL A 435 12.03 -22.28 -26.08
CA VAL A 435 10.89 -22.44 -27.00
C VAL A 435 10.18 -23.78 -26.76
N ASN A 436 10.95 -24.86 -26.61
CA ASN A 436 10.39 -26.18 -26.32
C ASN A 436 9.64 -26.23 -24.97
N GLN A 437 10.14 -25.52 -23.94
CA GLN A 437 9.49 -25.49 -22.62
C GLN A 437 8.28 -24.55 -22.57
N ASN A 438 8.31 -23.45 -23.33
CA ASN A 438 7.24 -22.44 -23.41
C ASN A 438 6.68 -21.94 -22.06
N SER A 439 7.48 -21.98 -21.00
CA SER A 439 7.08 -21.57 -19.63
C SER A 439 7.54 -20.17 -19.26
N SER A 440 8.54 -19.66 -19.98
CA SER A 440 9.26 -18.42 -19.68
C SER A 440 9.44 -17.58 -20.93
N LEU A 441 8.46 -17.61 -21.84
CA LEU A 441 8.38 -16.73 -23.02
C LEU A 441 6.97 -16.13 -23.11
N PRO A 442 6.83 -14.86 -23.55
CA PRO A 442 5.51 -14.33 -23.85
C PRO A 442 4.89 -15.05 -25.05
N SER A 443 3.59 -14.85 -25.28
CA SER A 443 2.95 -15.38 -26.47
C SER A 443 3.50 -14.69 -27.73
N SER A 444 3.91 -15.48 -28.71
CA SER A 444 4.29 -15.02 -30.05
C SER A 444 3.10 -14.59 -30.90
N TRP A 445 1.86 -14.86 -30.46
CA TRP A 445 0.69 -14.77 -31.34
C TRP A 445 0.44 -13.36 -31.87
N ASN A 446 0.40 -12.36 -30.98
CA ASN A 446 0.01 -10.99 -31.31
C ASN A 446 1.19 -10.06 -31.58
N ASP A 447 2.34 -10.27 -30.91
CA ASP A 447 3.51 -9.39 -31.02
C ASP A 447 4.79 -10.23 -31.18
N THR A 448 5.16 -10.47 -32.44
CA THR A 448 6.36 -11.26 -32.76
C THR A 448 7.64 -10.56 -32.31
N ASN A 449 7.68 -9.22 -32.34
CA ASN A 449 8.86 -8.47 -31.94
C ASN A 449 9.11 -8.62 -30.44
N GLN A 450 8.08 -8.44 -29.61
CA GLN A 450 8.17 -8.63 -28.17
C GLN A 450 8.58 -10.06 -27.80
N TYR A 451 8.08 -11.06 -28.54
CA TYR A 451 8.49 -12.45 -28.38
C TYR A 451 9.99 -12.66 -28.68
N ILE A 452 10.48 -12.16 -29.81
CA ILE A 452 11.89 -12.29 -30.20
C ILE A 452 12.80 -11.52 -29.24
N GLU A 453 12.45 -10.29 -28.87
CA GLU A 453 13.17 -9.50 -27.85
C GLU A 453 13.32 -10.30 -26.55
N ALA A 454 12.22 -10.87 -26.06
CA ALA A 454 12.22 -11.71 -24.85
C ALA A 454 13.06 -12.98 -25.03
N LEU A 455 12.93 -13.69 -26.15
CA LEU A 455 13.67 -14.93 -26.42
C LEU A 455 15.19 -14.68 -26.44
N LEU A 456 15.65 -13.63 -27.14
CA LEU A 456 17.06 -13.28 -27.23
C LEU A 456 17.62 -12.83 -25.87
N GLN A 457 16.89 -11.96 -25.16
CA GLN A 457 17.32 -11.48 -23.86
C GLN A 457 17.38 -12.59 -22.80
N ARG A 458 16.35 -13.43 -22.72
CA ARG A 458 16.25 -14.51 -21.73
C ARG A 458 17.24 -15.62 -21.98
N SER A 459 17.48 -15.96 -23.24
CA SER A 459 18.49 -16.96 -23.60
C SER A 459 19.92 -16.48 -23.30
N TYR A 460 20.24 -15.21 -23.60
CA TYR A 460 21.50 -14.60 -23.19
C TYR A 460 21.64 -14.55 -21.66
N SER A 461 20.59 -14.14 -20.96
CA SER A 461 20.54 -14.12 -19.49
C SER A 461 20.79 -15.51 -18.91
N GLY A 462 20.11 -16.55 -19.41
CA GLY A 462 20.33 -17.94 -18.98
C GLY A 462 21.76 -18.41 -19.19
N ALA A 463 22.34 -18.09 -20.35
CA ALA A 463 23.73 -18.42 -20.69
C ALA A 463 24.72 -17.74 -19.75
N TRP A 464 24.57 -16.42 -19.55
CA TRP A 464 25.45 -15.67 -18.68
C TRP A 464 25.36 -16.14 -17.22
N ASN A 465 24.15 -16.37 -16.70
CA ASN A 465 23.93 -16.83 -15.32
C ASN A 465 24.56 -18.21 -15.06
N ILE A 466 24.48 -19.15 -16.01
CA ILE A 466 25.13 -20.45 -15.81
C ILE A 466 26.65 -20.37 -15.95
N LEU A 467 27.14 -19.57 -16.90
CA LEU A 467 28.57 -19.43 -17.14
C LEU A 467 29.28 -18.72 -15.98
N ILE A 468 28.72 -17.62 -15.46
CA ILE A 468 29.34 -16.90 -14.33
C ILE A 468 29.49 -17.82 -13.10
N ARG A 469 28.49 -18.67 -12.83
CA ARG A 469 28.51 -19.61 -11.71
C ARG A 469 29.63 -20.65 -11.80
N HIS A 470 29.99 -21.10 -13.01
CA HIS A 470 30.96 -22.18 -13.21
C HIS A 470 32.34 -21.69 -13.64
N LEU A 471 32.43 -20.50 -14.24
CA LEU A 471 33.68 -19.90 -14.71
C LEU A 471 34.22 -18.81 -13.79
N ARG A 472 33.55 -18.56 -12.64
CA ARG A 472 33.99 -17.58 -11.63
C ARG A 472 35.46 -17.69 -11.29
N THR A 473 36.09 -16.55 -11.03
CA THR A 473 37.47 -16.45 -10.56
C THR A 473 37.58 -15.85 -9.17
N SER A 474 36.55 -15.12 -8.74
CA SER A 474 36.47 -14.48 -7.44
C SER A 474 35.01 -14.32 -7.00
N ASP A 475 34.83 -13.84 -5.78
CA ASP A 475 33.52 -13.43 -5.28
C ASP A 475 33.57 -11.93 -4.92
N ALA A 476 32.58 -11.16 -5.35
CA ALA A 476 32.42 -9.77 -4.97
C ALA A 476 31.47 -9.63 -3.78
N ASN A 477 31.84 -8.80 -2.82
CA ASN A 477 30.99 -8.43 -1.70
C ASN A 477 30.04 -7.30 -2.14
N SER A 478 28.75 -7.48 -1.86
CA SER A 478 27.69 -6.53 -2.17
C SER A 478 26.90 -6.18 -0.91
N SER A 479 26.72 -4.88 -0.67
CA SER A 479 25.83 -4.34 0.35
C SER A 479 24.36 -4.55 -0.05
N TYR A 480 23.48 -4.73 0.93
CA TYR A 480 22.05 -4.85 0.69
C TYR A 480 21.22 -4.27 1.83
N HIS A 481 19.96 -3.93 1.54
CA HIS A 481 18.95 -3.55 2.53
C HIS A 481 17.84 -4.59 2.51
N PRO A 482 17.78 -5.47 3.52
CA PRO A 482 16.83 -6.56 3.52
C PRO A 482 15.42 -6.00 3.67
N SER A 483 14.47 -6.66 3.01
CA SER A 483 13.08 -6.29 3.07
C SER A 483 12.33 -7.02 4.18
N LEU A 484 11.40 -6.32 4.83
CA LEU A 484 10.50 -6.90 5.82
C LEU A 484 9.06 -6.88 5.29
N PRO A 485 8.34 -8.02 5.33
CA PRO A 485 6.90 -8.06 5.09
C PRO A 485 6.16 -7.14 6.06
N SER A 486 5.50 -6.13 5.52
CA SER A 486 4.82 -5.08 6.28
C SER A 486 3.43 -4.83 5.71
N LEU A 487 2.51 -4.32 6.53
CA LEU A 487 1.25 -3.75 6.07
C LEU A 487 1.40 -2.22 6.03
N VAL A 488 1.31 -1.67 4.83
CA VAL A 488 1.39 -0.22 4.64
C VAL A 488 -0.01 0.34 4.66
N ALA A 489 -0.25 1.31 5.54
CA ALA A 489 -1.52 2.03 5.55
C ALA A 489 -1.58 3.01 4.37
N ASP A 490 -2.55 2.84 3.47
CA ASP A 490 -2.91 3.78 2.42
C ASP A 490 -4.20 4.50 2.82
N VAL A 491 -4.12 5.83 2.95
CA VAL A 491 -5.18 6.64 3.54
C VAL A 491 -5.90 7.44 2.45
N SER A 492 -7.21 7.22 2.34
CA SER A 492 -8.10 8.02 1.50
C SER A 492 -8.33 9.40 2.12
N GLN A 493 -7.54 10.39 1.69
CA GLN A 493 -7.62 11.76 2.19
C GLN A 493 -9.03 12.35 2.11
N LEU A 494 -9.76 12.10 1.01
CA LEU A 494 -11.14 12.56 0.83
C LEU A 494 -12.06 12.08 1.96
N ARG A 495 -11.99 10.80 2.33
CA ARG A 495 -12.82 10.24 3.40
C ARG A 495 -12.48 10.86 4.75
N VAL A 496 -11.19 11.09 5.02
CA VAL A 496 -10.74 11.78 6.25
C VAL A 496 -11.24 13.22 6.28
N TYR A 497 -11.18 13.96 5.17
CA TYR A 497 -11.68 15.34 5.11
C TYR A 497 -13.20 15.44 5.20
N VAL A 498 -13.95 14.51 4.59
CA VAL A 498 -15.41 14.44 4.76
C VAL A 498 -15.75 14.18 6.22
N TRP A 499 -15.07 13.24 6.86
CA TRP A 499 -15.25 12.97 8.28
C TRP A 499 -14.92 14.21 9.12
N LEU A 500 -13.75 14.82 8.93
CA LEU A 500 -13.33 16.02 9.67
C LEU A 500 -14.29 17.19 9.44
N GLY A 501 -14.72 17.42 8.20
CA GLY A 501 -15.66 18.46 7.83
C GLY A 501 -17.00 18.31 8.57
N LEU A 502 -17.50 17.07 8.72
CA LEU A 502 -18.70 16.80 9.51
C LEU A 502 -18.50 17.12 11.00
N GLN A 503 -17.37 16.72 11.60
CA GLN A 503 -17.07 17.01 13.01
C GLN A 503 -16.91 18.53 13.26
N LEU A 504 -16.19 19.22 12.37
CA LEU A 504 -16.00 20.67 12.47
C LEU A 504 -17.29 21.45 12.16
N SER A 505 -18.19 20.92 11.34
CA SER A 505 -19.51 21.54 11.10
C SER A 505 -20.38 21.53 12.36
N VAL A 506 -20.35 20.43 13.14
CA VAL A 506 -21.00 20.36 14.45
C VAL A 506 -20.42 21.39 15.40
N THR A 507 -19.09 21.53 15.38
CA THR A 507 -18.37 22.55 16.16
C THR A 507 -18.86 23.95 15.74
N LEU A 508 -18.74 24.33 14.46
CA LEU A 508 -19.14 25.66 13.99
C LEU A 508 -20.61 25.99 14.32
N LEU A 509 -21.55 25.09 14.01
CA LEU A 509 -22.97 25.29 14.31
C LEU A 509 -23.27 25.32 15.81
N GLY A 510 -22.47 24.60 16.61
CA GLY A 510 -22.53 24.64 18.07
C GLY A 510 -22.20 26.02 18.63
N CYS A 511 -21.13 26.65 18.14
CA CYS A 511 -20.79 28.04 18.48
C CYS A 511 -21.93 29.00 18.11
N VAL A 512 -22.43 28.91 16.87
CA VAL A 512 -23.53 29.77 16.39
C VAL A 512 -24.78 29.57 17.25
N SER A 513 -25.14 28.32 17.56
CA SER A 513 -26.30 28.02 18.40
C SER A 513 -26.16 28.58 19.81
N LEU A 514 -24.96 28.53 20.41
CA LEU A 514 -24.71 29.14 21.73
C LEU A 514 -24.83 30.67 21.70
N ILE A 515 -24.38 31.33 20.61
CA ILE A 515 -24.54 32.78 20.42
C ILE A 515 -26.02 33.15 20.26
N ILE A 516 -26.76 32.39 19.45
CA ILE A 516 -28.19 32.58 19.26
C ILE A 516 -28.93 32.41 20.60
N LEU A 517 -28.63 31.32 21.33
CA LEU A 517 -29.23 31.07 22.64
C LEU A 517 -28.90 32.18 23.64
N SER A 518 -27.67 32.71 23.65
CA SER A 518 -27.29 33.77 24.60
C SER A 518 -27.89 35.14 24.27
N GLN A 519 -28.14 35.43 23.00
CA GLN A 519 -28.72 36.70 22.57
C GLN A 519 -30.25 36.72 22.63
N LEU A 520 -30.90 35.58 22.36
CA LEU A 520 -32.36 35.51 22.22
C LEU A 520 -33.09 34.96 23.44
N SER A 521 -32.42 34.18 24.30
CA SER A 521 -33.01 33.64 25.53
C SER A 521 -33.14 34.72 26.59
N GLU A 522 -34.31 34.85 27.20
CA GLU A 522 -34.51 35.70 28.38
C GLU A 522 -33.91 35.05 29.64
N LEU A 523 -33.80 33.73 29.63
CA LEU A 523 -33.21 32.97 30.72
C LEU A 523 -31.67 33.03 30.70
N PRO A 524 -31.02 33.33 31.84
CA PRO A 524 -29.57 33.24 31.94
C PRO A 524 -29.10 31.81 31.70
N LEU A 525 -27.88 31.65 31.18
CA LEU A 525 -27.30 30.35 30.90
C LEU A 525 -27.31 29.47 32.16
N ILE A 526 -28.19 28.46 32.19
CA ILE A 526 -28.30 27.53 33.30
C ILE A 526 -27.01 26.71 33.35
N GLU A 527 -26.32 26.79 34.50
CA GLU A 527 -25.04 26.13 34.74
C GLU A 527 -25.21 24.61 34.76
N ASP A 528 -26.17 24.11 35.56
CA ASP A 528 -26.48 22.69 35.66
C ASP A 528 -27.71 22.32 34.83
N THR A 529 -27.46 21.89 33.60
CA THR A 529 -28.52 21.44 32.69
C THR A 529 -29.17 20.12 33.12
N ALA A 530 -28.52 19.30 33.95
CA ALA A 530 -29.11 18.06 34.43
C ALA A 530 -30.28 18.33 35.39
N LEU A 531 -30.21 19.45 36.12
CA LEU A 531 -31.25 19.88 37.03
C LEU A 531 -32.45 20.54 36.35
N ILE A 532 -32.35 20.94 35.07
CA ILE A 532 -33.44 21.61 34.33
C ILE A 532 -34.73 20.78 34.37
N ALA A 533 -34.63 19.45 34.23
CA ALA A 533 -35.79 18.58 34.29
C ALA A 533 -36.54 18.66 35.63
N PHE A 534 -35.83 18.92 36.74
CA PHE A 534 -36.40 19.09 38.07
C PHE A 534 -36.89 20.52 38.31
N TYR A 535 -36.29 21.52 37.65
CA TYR A 535 -36.74 22.90 37.71
C TYR A 535 -37.99 23.17 36.87
N LEU A 536 -38.29 22.31 35.89
CA LEU A 536 -39.55 22.35 35.13
C LEU A 536 -40.68 21.86 36.03
N ASN A 537 -41.34 22.79 36.71
CA ASN A 537 -42.52 22.44 37.49
C ASN A 537 -43.68 22.14 36.53
N THR A 538 -44.11 20.88 36.50
CA THR A 538 -45.25 20.39 35.71
C THR A 538 -46.51 20.16 36.55
N THR A 539 -46.46 20.44 37.85
CA THR A 539 -47.63 20.33 38.72
C THR A 539 -48.58 21.50 38.47
N GLN A 540 -49.46 21.34 37.48
CA GLN A 540 -50.84 21.84 37.64
C GLN A 540 -51.49 20.95 38.70
N LEU A 541 -51.14 21.14 39.98
CA LEU A 541 -52.01 20.70 41.06
C LEU A 541 -53.28 21.56 40.95
N PRO A 542 -54.48 20.97 40.91
CA PRO A 542 -55.72 21.73 40.96
C PRO A 542 -55.66 22.65 42.18
N GLU A 543 -56.04 23.92 42.01
CA GLU A 543 -55.98 24.99 43.00
C GLU A 543 -56.31 24.46 44.41
N SER A 544 -55.28 24.30 45.23
CA SER A 544 -55.42 24.30 46.67
C SER A 544 -55.24 25.76 47.08
N ASP A 545 -56.25 26.34 47.71
CA ASP A 545 -56.33 27.75 48.16
C ASP A 545 -55.27 28.17 49.19
N SER A 546 -54.18 27.41 49.36
CA SER A 546 -53.07 27.77 50.23
C SER A 546 -51.97 28.50 49.45
N PRO A 547 -51.63 29.75 49.79
CA PRO A 547 -50.54 30.49 49.17
C PRO A 547 -49.20 29.94 49.68
N HIS A 548 -48.77 28.81 49.17
CA HIS A 548 -47.39 28.38 49.35
C HIS A 548 -46.49 29.32 48.57
N THR A 549 -45.71 30.13 49.29
CA THR A 549 -44.62 30.94 48.74
C THR A 549 -43.65 30.01 48.02
N PHE A 550 -43.73 30.00 46.70
CA PHE A 550 -42.83 29.24 45.84
C PHE A 550 -41.39 29.76 45.98
N VAL A 551 -40.44 28.84 45.85
CA VAL A 551 -39.02 29.15 45.91
C VAL A 551 -38.67 29.99 44.68
N LYS A 552 -38.32 31.26 44.92
CA LYS A 552 -37.91 32.24 43.92
C LYS A 552 -36.87 31.64 42.96
N GLY A 553 -37.22 31.46 41.68
CA GLY A 553 -36.34 30.91 40.64
C GLY A 553 -36.75 29.58 39.99
N SER A 554 -37.94 29.02 40.28
CA SER A 554 -38.48 27.86 39.55
C SER A 554 -39.04 28.21 38.17
N LEU A 555 -38.86 27.34 37.17
CA LEU A 555 -39.41 27.53 35.82
C LEU A 555 -40.81 26.93 35.75
N MET A 556 -41.85 27.78 35.71
CA MET A 556 -43.22 27.29 35.65
C MET A 556 -43.63 26.98 34.21
N VAL A 557 -43.99 25.72 33.95
CA VAL A 557 -44.48 25.27 32.64
C VAL A 557 -46.00 25.41 32.61
N LYS A 558 -46.52 26.33 31.80
CA LYS A 558 -47.96 26.48 31.54
C LYS A 558 -48.32 25.76 30.24
N ASP A 559 -49.38 24.97 30.26
CA ASP A 559 -49.98 24.45 29.03
C ASP A 559 -50.88 25.55 28.44
N GLU A 560 -50.42 26.21 27.38
CA GLU A 560 -51.20 27.18 26.61
C GLU A 560 -51.75 26.47 25.35
N GLY A 561 -52.85 25.74 25.53
CA GLY A 561 -53.51 24.97 24.47
C GLY A 561 -52.90 23.59 24.27
N GLN A 562 -52.17 23.38 23.16
CA GLN A 562 -51.40 22.14 22.88
C GLN A 562 -49.88 22.37 22.97
N ARG A 563 -49.46 23.51 23.56
CA ARG A 563 -48.07 23.95 23.59
C ARG A 563 -47.65 24.23 25.03
N LEU A 564 -46.53 23.63 25.42
CA LEU A 564 -45.87 23.88 26.68
C LEU A 564 -45.07 25.17 26.58
N LYS A 565 -45.36 26.15 27.45
CA LYS A 565 -44.59 27.39 27.57
C LYS A 565 -43.99 27.55 28.95
N VAL A 566 -42.76 28.06 29.01
CA VAL A 566 -42.08 28.40 30.26
C VAL A 566 -42.27 29.88 30.55
N LYS A 567 -42.69 30.21 31.78
CA LYS A 567 -42.68 31.59 32.31
C LYS A 567 -41.78 31.64 33.54
N VAL A 568 -41.04 32.74 33.68
CA VAL A 568 -40.20 33.02 34.86
C VAL A 568 -41.07 33.74 35.88
N GLU A 569 -41.15 33.21 37.10
CA GLU A 569 -41.80 33.86 38.26
C GLU A 569 -40.78 34.54 39.17
#